data_AF-A0A7K4H364-F1
#
_entry.id   AF-A0A7K4H364-F1
#
_cell.length_a   1.000
_cell.length_b   1.000
_cell.length_c   1.000
_cell.angle_alpha   90.00
_cell.angle_beta   90.00
_cell.angle_gamma   90.00
#
_symmetry.space_group_name_H-M   'P 1'
#
loop_
_entity.id
_entity.type
_entity.pdbx_description
1 polymer ?
#
loop_
_entity_poly.entity_id
_entity_poly.type
_entity_poly.pdbx_seq_one_letter_code
_entity_poly.pdbx_strand_id
1 'polypeptide(L)'
;MKKALILYDSVYGNTKKVAMLLSRGLEAGGLQVDSSFIQDFDIKILKNYDVIGIGGPTHFHGASKKMKRFLKGTKHLKMENKYGFAFETKADFRLSGSAAKRITRYLKKMKLKIIHPTITGIVLDKQGPLQEAISDKMVQFGLNISDKVNNFNNKKSINQGFRNLKNSSINMYLNLLKWILLGGGPIFFFIRAIYLVSTGGDCFGTINPIFSWFLIFLEIGLSGIAGSTGISSLFLRLRAENNIKLLKRLDLQKIILLAGISTYVVHFIRVAIWLILCVL
;
A
#
# COMPACT_ATOMS: atom_id res chain seq x y z
N MET A 1 -8.22 17.65 -5.62
CA MET A 1 -7.75 18.48 -4.48
C MET A 1 -8.56 18.10 -3.25
N LYS A 2 -7.92 17.93 -2.08
CA LYS A 2 -8.64 17.57 -0.85
C LYS A 2 -9.40 18.77 -0.30
N LYS A 3 -10.56 18.52 0.31
CA LYS A 3 -11.39 19.56 0.92
C LYS A 3 -11.27 19.53 2.44
N ALA A 4 -10.99 20.66 3.05
CA ALA A 4 -11.01 20.86 4.49
C ALA A 4 -12.19 21.75 4.88
N LEU A 5 -12.77 21.48 6.04
CA LEU A 5 -13.78 22.31 6.66
C LEU A 5 -13.28 22.76 8.02
N ILE A 6 -13.26 24.07 8.27
CA ILE A 6 -13.07 24.63 9.60
C ILE A 6 -14.40 25.15 10.13
N LEU A 7 -14.94 24.45 11.13
CA LEU A 7 -16.11 24.88 11.88
C LEU A 7 -15.70 25.52 13.20
N TYR A 8 -16.35 26.61 13.54
CA TYR A 8 -16.09 27.26 14.83
C TYR A 8 -17.33 27.84 15.49
N ASP A 9 -17.25 27.96 16.80
CA ASP A 9 -18.11 28.85 17.58
C ASP A 9 -17.23 29.99 18.12
N SER A 10 -17.77 31.20 18.22
CA SER A 10 -17.02 32.35 18.74
C SER A 10 -17.95 33.36 19.39
N VAL A 11 -17.55 33.84 20.57
CA VAL A 11 -18.29 34.86 21.32
C VAL A 11 -17.73 36.26 21.02
N TYR A 12 -16.44 36.46 21.25
CA TYR A 12 -15.75 37.75 21.03
C TYR A 12 -14.92 37.79 19.73
N GLY A 13 -15.10 36.81 18.83
CA GLY A 13 -14.40 36.76 17.54
C GLY A 13 -12.98 36.19 17.56
N ASN A 14 -12.35 35.97 18.73
CA ASN A 14 -10.99 35.42 18.80
C ASN A 14 -10.87 34.02 18.17
N THR A 15 -11.87 33.16 18.39
CA THR A 15 -11.89 31.81 17.79
C THR A 15 -12.07 31.88 16.28
N LYS A 16 -12.85 32.84 15.77
CA LYS A 16 -12.97 33.11 14.33
C LYS A 16 -11.61 33.53 13.74
N LYS A 17 -10.86 34.39 14.43
CA LYS A 17 -9.51 34.79 14.01
C LYS A 17 -8.57 33.57 13.91
N VAL A 18 -8.57 32.70 14.94
CA VAL A 18 -7.79 31.44 14.91
C VAL A 18 -8.23 30.53 13.76
N ALA A 19 -9.54 30.38 13.53
CA ALA A 19 -10.07 29.60 12.42
C ALA A 19 -9.55 30.11 11.07
N MET A 20 -9.59 31.43 10.84
CA MET A 20 -9.08 32.05 9.62
C MET A 20 -7.57 31.84 9.42
N LEU A 21 -6.77 31.95 10.49
CA LEU A 21 -5.32 31.72 10.42
C LEU A 21 -5.00 30.25 10.09
N LEU A 22 -5.74 29.30 10.68
CA LEU A 22 -5.61 27.89 10.35
C LEU A 22 -6.04 27.61 8.91
N SER A 23 -7.11 28.24 8.41
CA SER A 23 -7.53 28.14 7.01
C SER A 23 -6.42 28.57 6.07
N ARG A 24 -5.80 29.74 6.31
CA ARG A 24 -4.68 30.23 5.50
C ARG A 24 -3.52 29.22 5.42
N GLY A 25 -3.17 28.61 6.55
CA GLY A 25 -2.12 27.59 6.58
C GLY A 25 -2.49 26.34 5.77
N LEU A 26 -3.73 25.88 5.88
CA LEU A 26 -4.22 24.73 5.10
C LEU A 26 -4.29 25.02 3.59
N GLU A 27 -4.74 26.22 3.21
CA GLU A 27 -4.79 26.70 1.82
C GLU A 27 -3.39 26.79 1.21
N ALA A 28 -2.43 27.37 1.96
CA ALA A 28 -1.04 27.43 1.55
C ALA A 28 -0.42 26.04 1.34
N GLY A 29 -0.88 25.02 2.07
CA GLY A 29 -0.52 23.62 1.86
C GLY A 29 -1.33 22.88 0.77
N GLY A 30 -2.12 23.60 -0.04
CA GLY A 30 -2.80 23.07 -1.23
C GLY A 30 -4.13 22.38 -0.97
N LEU A 31 -4.78 22.62 0.17
CA LEU A 31 -6.15 22.14 0.43
C LEU A 31 -7.17 23.21 0.04
N GLN A 32 -8.32 22.78 -0.47
CA GLN A 32 -9.48 23.68 -0.59
C GLN A 32 -10.15 23.78 0.77
N VAL A 33 -10.28 25.00 1.32
CA VAL A 33 -10.78 25.19 2.68
C VAL A 33 -12.09 25.96 2.66
N ASP A 34 -13.11 25.37 3.26
CA ASP A 34 -14.34 26.07 3.62
C ASP A 34 -14.32 26.38 5.11
N SER A 35 -14.81 27.56 5.51
CA SER A 35 -14.90 27.95 6.92
C SER A 35 -16.28 28.50 7.23
N SER A 36 -16.86 28.06 8.35
CA SER A 36 -18.22 28.46 8.73
C SER A 36 -18.41 28.45 10.24
N PHE A 37 -19.33 29.29 10.71
CA PHE A 37 -19.86 29.12 12.05
C PHE A 37 -20.66 27.81 12.13
N ILE A 38 -20.57 27.13 13.28
CA ILE A 38 -21.26 25.85 13.50
C ILE A 38 -22.79 25.94 13.40
N GLN A 39 -23.35 27.12 13.62
CA GLN A 39 -24.81 27.35 13.61
C GLN A 39 -25.37 27.47 12.20
N ASP A 40 -24.54 27.88 11.25
CA ASP A 40 -24.94 28.16 9.87
C ASP A 40 -24.56 26.99 8.94
N PHE A 41 -23.92 25.95 9.47
CA PHE A 41 -23.42 24.82 8.69
C PHE A 41 -24.42 23.65 8.64
N ASP A 42 -24.73 23.19 7.42
CA ASP A 42 -25.53 21.99 7.20
C ASP A 42 -24.71 20.70 7.43
N ILE A 43 -25.06 19.94 8.47
CA ILE A 43 -24.43 18.68 8.82
C ILE A 43 -24.50 17.65 7.68
N LYS A 44 -25.50 17.72 6.79
CA LYS A 44 -25.67 16.76 5.68
C LYS A 44 -24.48 16.75 4.72
N ILE A 45 -23.89 17.92 4.48
CA ILE A 45 -22.74 18.06 3.57
C ILE A 45 -21.39 17.77 4.24
N LEU A 46 -21.37 17.48 5.55
CA LEU A 46 -20.13 17.24 6.31
C LEU A 46 -19.28 16.11 5.71
N LYS A 47 -19.91 15.07 5.15
CA LYS A 47 -19.23 13.93 4.53
C LYS A 47 -18.40 14.28 3.28
N ASN A 48 -18.66 15.44 2.67
CA ASN A 48 -17.97 15.89 1.46
C ASN A 48 -16.55 16.41 1.74
N TYR A 49 -16.17 16.56 3.02
CA TYR A 49 -14.86 17.05 3.44
C TYR A 49 -13.94 15.93 3.89
N ASP A 50 -12.66 16.03 3.57
CA ASP A 50 -11.62 15.05 3.92
C ASP A 50 -10.93 15.38 5.24
N VAL A 51 -10.92 16.66 5.61
CA VAL A 51 -10.33 17.18 6.85
C VAL A 51 -11.37 18.04 7.56
N ILE A 52 -11.58 17.79 8.86
CA ILE A 52 -12.54 18.55 9.68
C ILE A 52 -11.81 19.14 10.88
N GLY A 53 -11.68 20.47 10.90
CA GLY A 53 -11.28 21.26 12.04
C GLY A 53 -12.52 21.76 12.79
N ILE A 54 -12.60 21.53 14.11
CA ILE A 54 -13.66 22.12 14.93
C ILE A 54 -13.06 22.88 16.11
N GLY A 55 -13.49 24.12 16.32
CA GLY A 55 -13.00 24.91 17.45
C GLY A 55 -14.03 25.78 18.15
N GLY A 56 -13.70 26.18 19.38
CA GLY A 56 -14.58 26.98 20.22
C GLY A 56 -13.82 27.66 21.35
N PRO A 57 -14.40 28.69 21.98
CA PRO A 57 -13.83 29.29 23.16
C PRO A 57 -13.90 28.31 24.35
N THR A 58 -12.86 28.33 25.17
CA THR A 58 -12.82 27.66 26.47
C THR A 58 -13.35 28.61 27.52
N HIS A 59 -14.60 28.40 27.91
CA HIS A 59 -15.20 29.05 29.09
C HIS A 59 -15.30 28.06 30.25
N PHE A 60 -15.44 28.57 31.48
CA PHE A 60 -15.58 27.76 32.71
C PHE A 60 -16.65 26.65 32.60
N HIS A 61 -17.71 26.88 31.81
CA HIS A 61 -18.80 25.92 31.56
C HIS A 61 -18.56 24.94 30.37
N GLY A 62 -17.34 24.93 29.81
CA GLY A 62 -16.94 24.16 28.63
C GLY A 62 -17.55 24.70 27.32
N ALA A 63 -17.59 23.84 26.29
CA ALA A 63 -18.16 24.18 24.98
C ALA A 63 -19.61 24.71 25.08
N SER A 64 -19.99 25.64 24.21
CA SER A 64 -21.33 26.26 24.20
C SER A 64 -22.46 25.24 24.03
N LYS A 65 -23.69 25.62 24.40
CA LYS A 65 -24.89 24.79 24.16
C LYS A 65 -25.04 24.44 22.66
N LYS A 66 -24.70 25.36 21.77
CA LYS A 66 -24.74 25.18 20.31
C LYS A 66 -23.71 24.14 19.85
N MET A 67 -22.46 24.29 20.28
CA MET A 67 -21.39 23.32 20.00
C MET A 67 -21.75 21.93 20.53
N LYS A 68 -22.29 21.84 21.75
CA LYS A 68 -22.75 20.56 22.33
C LYS A 68 -23.85 19.91 21.48
N ARG A 69 -24.81 20.69 20.95
CA ARG A 69 -25.86 20.18 20.06
C ARG A 69 -25.28 19.69 18.74
N PHE A 70 -24.43 20.49 18.09
CA PHE A 70 -23.74 20.12 16.86
C PHE A 70 -22.97 18.79 17.01
N LEU A 71 -22.10 18.69 18.02
CA LEU A 71 -21.30 17.47 18.27
C LEU A 71 -22.16 16.24 18.58
N LYS A 72 -23.28 16.40 19.31
CA LYS A 72 -24.24 15.31 19.54
C LYS A 72 -24.93 14.89 18.24
N GLY A 73 -25.25 15.85 17.37
CA GLY A 73 -25.84 15.62 16.06
C GLY A 73 -24.89 14.89 15.12
N THR A 74 -23.57 15.10 15.21
CA THR A 74 -22.60 14.46 14.31
C THR A 74 -22.09 13.11 14.79
N LYS A 75 -22.25 12.75 16.07
CA LYS A 75 -21.64 11.55 16.68
C LYS A 75 -21.92 10.22 15.98
N HIS A 76 -23.03 10.13 15.24
CA HIS A 76 -23.47 8.91 14.54
C HIS A 76 -22.89 8.82 13.11
N LEU A 77 -22.34 9.93 12.59
CA LEU A 77 -21.70 9.96 11.29
C LEU A 77 -20.36 9.24 11.38
N LYS A 78 -20.26 8.08 10.72
CA LYS A 78 -19.00 7.35 10.58
C LYS A 78 -18.21 7.95 9.41
N MET A 79 -17.14 8.67 9.73
CA MET A 79 -16.27 9.36 8.78
C MET A 79 -14.91 8.69 8.73
N GLU A 80 -14.92 7.39 8.44
CA GLU A 80 -13.72 6.59 8.33
C GLU A 80 -12.81 7.11 7.21
N ASN A 81 -11.49 6.98 7.39
CA ASN A 81 -10.47 7.47 6.46
C ASN A 81 -10.39 8.99 6.26
N LYS A 82 -11.17 9.78 7.02
CA LYS A 82 -11.09 11.24 7.05
C LYS A 82 -10.34 11.71 8.29
N TYR A 83 -9.82 12.93 8.24
CA TYR A 83 -8.95 13.51 9.26
C TYR A 83 -9.70 14.52 10.12
N GLY A 84 -9.35 14.60 11.39
CA GLY A 84 -9.93 15.55 12.33
C GLY A 84 -8.88 16.26 13.16
N PHE A 85 -9.12 17.53 13.51
CA PHE A 85 -8.35 18.23 14.53
C PHE A 85 -9.27 19.18 15.31
N ALA A 86 -8.88 19.50 16.55
CA ALA A 86 -9.63 20.41 17.41
C ALA A 86 -8.76 21.61 17.79
N PHE A 87 -9.39 22.77 17.86
CA PHE A 87 -8.73 23.99 18.32
C PHE A 87 -9.59 24.73 19.35
N GLU A 88 -8.96 25.53 20.19
CA GLU A 88 -9.65 26.35 21.17
C GLU A 88 -8.98 27.70 21.36
N THR A 89 -9.74 28.66 21.88
CA THR A 89 -9.19 29.90 22.43
C THR A 89 -9.44 29.93 23.93
N LYS A 90 -8.40 30.17 24.73
CA LYS A 90 -8.49 30.25 26.19
C LYS A 90 -7.74 31.47 26.72
N ALA A 91 -8.29 32.11 27.74
CA ALA A 91 -7.52 33.07 28.53
C ALA A 91 -6.51 32.32 29.41
N ASP A 92 -5.40 32.95 29.74
CA ASP A 92 -4.30 32.31 30.48
C ASP A 92 -4.60 32.15 31.97
N PHE A 93 -5.62 31.35 32.28
CA PHE A 93 -5.98 30.97 33.65
C PHE A 93 -5.68 29.48 33.86
N ARG A 94 -4.87 29.19 34.89
CA ARG A 94 -4.31 27.85 35.23
C ARG A 94 -5.36 26.76 35.50
N LEU A 95 -6.63 27.11 35.66
CA LEU A 95 -7.75 26.20 36.02
C LEU A 95 -8.89 26.15 34.99
N SER A 96 -8.67 26.63 33.75
CA SER A 96 -9.67 26.49 32.70
C SER A 96 -9.74 25.04 32.18
N GLY A 97 -10.96 24.51 32.02
CA GLY A 97 -11.17 23.24 31.31
C GLY A 97 -10.68 23.30 29.85
N SER A 98 -10.97 22.31 29.01
CA SER A 98 -10.60 22.38 27.58
C SER A 98 -11.78 22.00 26.69
N ALA A 99 -12.23 22.98 25.90
CA ALA A 99 -13.24 22.79 24.87
C ALA A 99 -12.72 21.84 23.78
N ALA A 100 -11.47 22.01 23.35
CA ALA A 100 -10.85 21.18 22.34
C ALA A 100 -10.69 19.72 22.78
N LYS A 101 -10.31 19.43 24.04
CA LYS A 101 -10.31 18.04 24.55
C LYS A 101 -11.70 17.39 24.46
N ARG A 102 -12.76 18.16 24.69
CA ARG A 102 -14.15 17.67 24.52
C ARG A 102 -14.48 17.45 23.05
N ILE A 103 -14.14 18.38 22.17
CA ILE A 103 -14.34 18.27 20.71
C ILE A 103 -13.61 17.04 20.17
N THR A 104 -12.34 16.84 20.52
CA THR A 104 -11.53 15.69 20.09
C THR A 104 -12.19 14.35 20.44
N ARG A 105 -12.85 14.24 21.61
CA ARG A 105 -13.59 13.03 21.97
C ARG A 105 -14.75 12.73 21.00
N TYR A 106 -15.46 13.76 20.52
CA TYR A 106 -16.52 13.58 19.54
C TYR A 106 -15.98 13.28 18.14
N LEU A 107 -14.89 13.94 17.72
CA LEU A 107 -14.22 13.61 16.45
C LEU A 107 -13.78 12.14 16.42
N LYS A 108 -13.25 11.62 17.54
CA LYS A 108 -12.93 10.19 17.68
C LYS A 108 -14.18 9.29 17.59
N LYS A 109 -15.31 9.68 18.19
CA LYS A 109 -16.58 8.93 18.07
C LYS A 109 -17.09 8.87 16.63
N MET A 110 -16.83 9.91 15.84
CA MET A 110 -17.10 9.94 14.39
C MET A 110 -16.12 9.08 13.56
N LYS A 111 -15.17 8.39 14.20
CA LYS A 111 -14.10 7.60 13.57
C LYS A 111 -13.12 8.40 12.70
N LEU A 112 -12.99 9.70 12.95
CA LEU A 112 -11.97 10.53 12.32
C LEU A 112 -10.57 10.19 12.86
N LYS A 113 -9.58 10.22 11.97
CA LYS A 113 -8.16 10.11 12.34
C LYS A 113 -7.68 11.47 12.86
N ILE A 114 -7.39 11.54 14.16
CA ILE A 114 -6.90 12.79 14.77
C ILE A 114 -5.49 13.08 14.26
N ILE A 115 -5.33 14.15 13.47
CA ILE A 115 -4.08 14.43 12.73
C ILE A 115 -3.15 15.43 13.43
N HIS A 116 -3.68 16.14 14.42
CA HIS A 116 -2.92 17.10 15.22
C HIS A 116 -3.41 17.06 16.68
N PRO A 117 -2.51 17.23 17.67
CA PRO A 117 -2.91 17.56 19.03
C PRO A 117 -3.81 18.80 19.09
N THR A 118 -4.48 19.02 20.21
CA THR A 118 -5.26 20.23 20.44
C THR A 118 -4.45 21.49 20.13
N ILE A 119 -4.98 22.37 19.29
CA ILE A 119 -4.40 23.67 18.98
C ILE A 119 -5.00 24.71 19.91
N THR A 120 -4.17 25.53 20.54
CA THR A 120 -4.64 26.52 21.53
C THR A 120 -4.19 27.92 21.15
N GLY A 121 -5.14 28.83 20.95
CA GLY A 121 -4.89 30.27 20.89
C GLY A 121 -5.05 30.91 22.26
N ILE A 122 -4.02 31.61 22.73
CA ILE A 122 -4.05 32.35 24.00
C ILE A 122 -4.65 33.73 23.74
N VAL A 123 -5.64 34.11 24.56
CA VAL A 123 -6.17 35.48 24.60
C VAL A 123 -5.64 36.18 25.85
N LEU A 124 -5.24 37.45 25.71
CA LEU A 124 -4.58 38.21 26.78
C LEU A 124 -5.53 38.56 27.94
N ASP A 125 -6.80 38.79 27.61
CA ASP A 125 -7.88 39.00 28.58
C ASP A 125 -9.14 38.23 28.14
N LYS A 126 -10.17 38.20 28.98
CA LYS A 126 -11.43 37.47 28.80
C LYS A 126 -12.09 37.74 27.45
N GLN A 127 -12.04 38.98 26.96
CA GLN A 127 -12.60 39.38 25.66
C GLN A 127 -11.58 39.38 24.53
N GLY A 128 -10.29 39.32 24.86
CA GLY A 128 -9.18 39.48 23.93
C GLY A 128 -8.31 40.68 24.30
N PRO A 129 -7.41 41.10 23.39
CA PRO A 129 -7.21 40.53 22.07
C PRO A 129 -6.59 39.13 22.09
N LEU A 130 -6.70 38.40 20.98
CA LEU A 130 -5.85 37.24 20.71
C LEU A 130 -4.38 37.71 20.71
N GLN A 131 -3.52 36.97 21.39
CA GLN A 131 -2.09 37.32 21.45
C GLN A 131 -1.49 37.29 20.04
N GLU A 132 -0.91 38.42 19.62
CA GLU A 132 -0.49 38.64 18.23
C GLU A 132 0.63 37.69 17.78
N ALA A 133 1.59 37.42 18.67
CA ALA A 133 2.71 36.48 18.46
C ALA A 133 2.27 35.03 18.16
N ILE A 134 0.99 34.70 18.34
CA ILE A 134 0.45 33.36 18.04
C ILE A 134 -0.02 33.26 16.57
N SER A 135 -0.15 34.37 15.85
CA SER A 135 -0.73 34.40 14.50
C SER A 135 0.04 33.52 13.52
N ASP A 136 1.36 33.71 13.42
CA ASP A 136 2.22 32.90 12.54
C ASP A 136 2.21 31.43 12.96
N LYS A 137 2.19 31.18 14.27
CA LYS A 137 2.11 29.82 14.82
C LYS A 137 0.83 29.09 14.39
N MET A 138 -0.30 29.80 14.31
CA MET A 138 -1.56 29.22 13.83
C MET A 138 -1.52 28.88 12.34
N VAL A 139 -0.91 29.75 11.52
CA VAL A 139 -0.67 29.47 10.10
C VAL A 139 0.24 28.24 9.95
N GLN A 140 1.33 28.17 10.71
CA GLN A 140 2.24 27.02 10.71
C GLN A 140 1.56 25.72 11.16
N PHE A 141 0.61 25.77 12.10
CA PHE A 141 -0.18 24.59 12.43
C PHE A 141 -1.05 24.14 11.26
N GLY A 142 -1.67 25.06 10.52
CA GLY A 142 -2.41 24.75 9.30
C GLY A 142 -1.53 24.04 8.27
N LEU A 143 -0.36 24.61 7.97
CA LEU A 143 0.64 24.04 7.04
C LEU A 143 1.07 22.62 7.44
N ASN A 144 1.40 22.41 8.72
CA ASN A 144 1.79 21.10 9.23
C ASN A 144 0.66 20.06 9.11
N ILE A 145 -0.60 20.50 9.23
CA ILE A 145 -1.76 19.61 9.06
C ILE A 145 -1.90 19.23 7.59
N SER A 146 -1.84 20.17 6.65
CA SER A 146 -1.90 19.88 5.21
C SER A 146 -0.78 18.94 4.78
N ASP A 147 0.46 19.16 5.25
CA ASP A 147 1.59 18.31 4.92
C ASP A 147 1.38 16.88 5.39
N LYS A 148 0.90 16.69 6.63
CA LYS A 148 0.54 15.35 7.12
C LYS A 148 -0.54 14.73 6.24
N VAL A 149 -1.60 15.47 5.92
CA VAL A 149 -2.72 14.99 5.10
C VAL A 149 -2.25 14.55 3.70
N ASN A 150 -1.29 15.26 3.12
CA ASN A 150 -0.71 14.97 1.80
C ASN A 150 0.29 13.80 1.87
N ASN A 151 1.16 13.76 2.88
CA ASN A 151 2.16 12.71 3.08
C ASN A 151 1.56 11.35 3.47
N PHE A 152 0.48 11.33 4.26
CA PHE A 152 -0.26 10.09 4.53
C PHE A 152 -0.80 9.43 3.25
N ASN A 153 -1.15 10.23 2.25
CA ASN A 153 -1.60 9.73 0.96
C ASN A 153 -0.45 9.17 0.13
N ASN A 154 0.70 9.86 0.07
CA ASN A 154 1.86 9.35 -0.65
C ASN A 154 2.29 7.97 -0.14
N LYS A 155 2.39 7.80 1.19
CA LYS A 155 2.73 6.50 1.78
C LYS A 155 1.70 5.41 1.43
N LYS A 156 0.41 5.74 1.39
CA LYS A 156 -0.65 4.80 0.99
C LYS A 156 -0.58 4.44 -0.50
N SER A 157 -0.36 5.43 -1.38
CA SER A 157 -0.19 5.25 -2.82
C SER A 157 1.02 4.38 -3.14
N ILE A 158 2.16 4.68 -2.52
CA ILE A 158 3.40 3.91 -2.63
C ILE A 158 3.17 2.46 -2.17
N ASN A 159 2.54 2.25 -1.01
CA ASN A 159 2.24 0.89 -0.52
C ASN A 159 1.28 0.12 -1.44
N GLN A 160 0.33 0.80 -2.06
CA GLN A 160 -0.59 0.20 -3.03
C GLN A 160 0.14 -0.16 -4.33
N GLY A 161 1.01 0.72 -4.83
CA GLY A 161 1.89 0.48 -5.98
C GLY A 161 2.81 -0.72 -5.75
N PHE A 162 3.43 -0.81 -4.57
CA PHE A 162 4.25 -1.98 -4.19
C PHE A 162 3.44 -3.28 -4.17
N ARG A 163 2.20 -3.28 -3.67
CA ARG A 163 1.33 -4.47 -3.73
C ARG A 163 0.96 -4.86 -5.16
N ASN A 164 0.63 -3.88 -6.00
CA ASN A 164 0.27 -4.13 -7.39
C ASN A 164 1.46 -4.68 -8.19
N LEU A 165 2.66 -4.11 -7.99
CA LEU A 165 3.89 -4.61 -8.57
C LEU A 165 4.17 -6.06 -8.13
N LYS A 166 4.03 -6.36 -6.83
CA LYS A 166 4.19 -7.72 -6.31
C LYS A 166 3.22 -8.71 -6.96
N ASN A 167 1.95 -8.35 -7.09
CA ASN A 167 0.94 -9.20 -7.73
C ASN A 167 1.19 -9.38 -9.24
N SER A 168 1.64 -8.33 -9.93
CA SER A 168 1.99 -8.39 -11.35
C SER A 168 3.19 -9.33 -11.58
N SER A 169 4.25 -9.21 -10.77
CA SER A 169 5.38 -10.13 -10.85
C SER A 169 4.95 -11.57 -10.60
N ILE A 170 4.14 -11.83 -9.56
CA ILE A 170 3.62 -13.17 -9.26
C ILE A 170 2.84 -13.74 -10.45
N ASN A 171 1.95 -12.95 -11.06
CA ASN A 171 1.18 -13.40 -12.23
C ASN A 171 2.07 -13.67 -13.45
N MET A 172 3.10 -12.84 -13.68
CA MET A 172 4.08 -13.08 -14.74
C MET A 172 4.81 -14.41 -14.55
N TYR A 173 5.26 -14.69 -13.33
CA TYR A 173 5.94 -15.96 -13.02
C TYR A 173 5.00 -17.17 -13.08
N LEU A 174 3.75 -17.03 -12.63
CA LEU A 174 2.74 -18.09 -12.76
C LEU A 174 2.41 -18.37 -14.23
N ASN A 175 2.38 -17.34 -15.08
CA ASN A 175 2.17 -17.50 -16.51
C ASN A 175 3.37 -18.13 -17.21
N LEU A 176 4.60 -17.76 -16.82
CA LEU A 176 5.83 -18.41 -17.30
C LEU A 176 5.88 -19.88 -16.87
N LEU A 177 5.51 -20.18 -15.62
CA LEU A 177 5.44 -21.54 -15.11
C LEU A 177 4.38 -22.37 -15.85
N LYS A 178 3.20 -21.79 -16.10
CA LYS A 178 2.18 -22.40 -16.96
C LYS A 178 2.72 -22.64 -18.37
N TRP A 179 3.48 -21.71 -18.94
CA TRP A 179 4.12 -21.89 -20.25
C TRP A 179 5.20 -22.97 -20.27
N ILE A 180 5.97 -23.14 -19.20
CA ILE A 180 6.98 -24.21 -19.12
C ILE A 180 6.31 -25.57 -18.91
N LEU A 181 5.26 -25.62 -18.10
CA LEU A 181 4.51 -26.85 -17.81
C LEU A 181 3.60 -27.27 -18.98
N LEU A 182 3.07 -26.31 -19.74
CA LEU A 182 2.10 -26.56 -20.82
C LEU A 182 2.67 -26.32 -22.23
N GLY A 183 3.80 -25.64 -22.37
CA GLY A 183 4.34 -25.16 -23.63
C GLY A 183 5.70 -25.77 -23.98
N GLY A 184 5.71 -26.54 -25.07
CA GLY A 184 6.91 -26.80 -25.87
C GLY A 184 7.73 -28.00 -25.44
N GLY A 185 8.27 -28.04 -24.22
CA GLY A 185 9.20 -29.11 -23.79
C GLY A 185 8.59 -30.51 -23.88
N PRO A 186 7.49 -30.80 -23.17
CA PRO A 186 6.83 -32.10 -23.23
C PRO A 186 6.31 -32.45 -24.62
N ILE A 187 5.81 -31.46 -25.37
CA ILE A 187 5.26 -31.65 -26.72
C ILE A 187 6.37 -31.99 -27.74
N PHE A 188 7.53 -31.34 -27.66
CA PHE A 188 8.66 -31.62 -28.54
C PHE A 188 9.21 -33.03 -28.30
N PHE A 189 9.37 -33.45 -27.04
CA PHE A 189 9.79 -34.82 -26.73
C PHE A 189 8.74 -35.85 -27.13
N PHE A 190 7.45 -35.53 -27.01
CA PHE A 190 6.36 -36.41 -27.44
C PHE A 190 6.31 -36.58 -28.96
N ILE A 191 6.40 -35.49 -29.73
CA ILE A 191 6.45 -35.52 -31.20
C ILE A 191 7.73 -36.24 -31.67
N ARG A 192 8.87 -36.01 -31.01
CA ARG A 192 10.13 -36.69 -31.34
C ARG A 192 10.10 -38.18 -31.02
N ALA A 193 9.44 -38.58 -29.93
CA ALA A 193 9.21 -39.99 -29.62
C ALA A 193 8.35 -40.67 -30.69
N ILE A 194 7.26 -40.02 -31.13
CA ILE A 194 6.43 -40.51 -32.24
C ILE A 194 7.26 -40.63 -33.52
N TYR A 195 8.06 -39.61 -33.86
CA TYR A 195 8.92 -39.61 -35.05
C TYR A 195 9.92 -40.78 -35.01
N LEU A 196 10.68 -40.94 -33.92
CA LEU A 196 11.65 -42.02 -33.77
C LEU A 196 11.04 -43.40 -33.87
N VAL A 197 9.84 -43.61 -33.31
CA VAL A 197 9.09 -44.87 -33.45
C VAL A 197 8.64 -45.08 -34.91
N SER A 198 8.12 -44.04 -35.56
CA SER A 198 7.61 -44.13 -36.93
C SER A 198 8.70 -44.36 -37.98
N THR A 199 9.94 -43.94 -37.70
CA THR A 199 11.08 -44.11 -38.62
C THR A 199 12.00 -45.26 -38.24
N GLY A 200 11.65 -46.09 -37.25
CA GLY A 200 12.47 -47.22 -36.79
C GLY A 200 13.82 -46.80 -36.19
N GLY A 201 13.87 -45.59 -35.62
CA GLY A 201 15.04 -44.73 -35.53
C GLY A 201 16.18 -45.11 -34.58
N ASP A 202 16.30 -46.36 -34.12
CA ASP A 202 17.50 -46.88 -33.44
C ASP A 202 17.54 -48.42 -33.60
N CYS A 203 18.71 -49.04 -33.79
CA CYS A 203 18.91 -50.49 -33.96
C CYS A 203 18.23 -51.37 -32.88
N PHE A 204 17.96 -50.81 -31.69
CA PHE A 204 17.23 -51.46 -30.61
C PHE A 204 15.71 -51.49 -30.77
N GLY A 205 15.12 -50.51 -31.44
CA GLY A 205 13.67 -50.45 -31.67
C GLY A 205 13.17 -51.64 -32.50
N THR A 206 14.05 -52.21 -33.32
CA THR A 206 13.83 -53.43 -34.09
C THR A 206 14.09 -54.72 -33.30
N ILE A 207 14.86 -54.68 -32.20
CA ILE A 207 15.30 -55.88 -31.45
C ILE A 207 14.47 -56.10 -30.17
N ASN A 208 14.22 -55.06 -29.37
CA ASN A 208 13.40 -55.15 -28.16
C ASN A 208 12.62 -53.84 -27.91
N PRO A 209 11.39 -53.73 -28.44
CA PRO A 209 10.62 -52.49 -28.38
C PRO A 209 10.28 -52.08 -26.94
N ILE A 210 10.02 -53.03 -26.04
CA ILE A 210 9.65 -52.73 -24.64
C ILE A 210 10.81 -52.03 -23.92
N PHE A 211 12.04 -52.50 -24.11
CA PHE A 211 13.21 -51.90 -23.48
C PHE A 211 13.53 -50.52 -24.04
N SER A 212 13.34 -50.32 -25.35
CA SER A 212 13.46 -49.00 -26.00
C SER A 212 12.46 -48.00 -25.41
N TRP A 213 11.20 -48.41 -25.24
CA TRP A 213 10.18 -47.59 -24.57
C TRP A 213 10.57 -47.23 -23.13
N PHE A 214 11.10 -48.18 -22.36
CA PHE A 214 11.55 -47.92 -20.99
C PHE A 214 12.65 -46.84 -20.93
N LEU A 215 13.66 -46.91 -21.81
CA LEU A 215 14.74 -45.92 -21.85
C LEU A 215 14.24 -44.52 -22.22
N ILE A 216 13.31 -44.42 -23.17
CA ILE A 216 12.70 -43.14 -23.58
C ILE A 216 11.91 -42.53 -22.41
N PHE A 217 11.10 -43.34 -21.71
CA PHE A 217 10.35 -42.85 -20.54
C PHE A 217 11.27 -42.46 -19.38
N LEU A 218 12.35 -43.19 -19.16
CA LEU A 218 13.36 -42.85 -18.15
C LEU A 218 14.04 -41.51 -18.48
N GLU A 219 14.39 -41.26 -19.75
CA GLU A 219 15.02 -40.02 -20.22
C GLU A 219 14.09 -38.80 -20.07
N ILE A 220 12.82 -38.96 -20.44
CA ILE A 220 11.78 -37.93 -20.24
C ILE A 220 11.58 -37.66 -18.74
N GLY A 221 11.51 -38.72 -17.93
CA GLY A 221 11.36 -38.62 -16.48
C GLY A 221 12.51 -37.89 -15.81
N LEU A 222 13.75 -38.27 -16.12
CA LEU A 222 14.96 -37.65 -15.55
C LEU A 222 15.10 -36.18 -16.00
N SER A 223 14.80 -35.88 -17.26
CA SER A 223 14.81 -34.50 -17.78
C SER A 223 13.74 -33.63 -17.09
N GLY A 224 12.54 -34.18 -16.84
CA GLY A 224 11.48 -33.52 -16.09
C GLY A 224 11.85 -33.25 -14.62
N ILE A 225 12.53 -34.20 -13.96
CA ILE A 225 13.01 -34.06 -12.57
C ILE A 225 14.12 -32.99 -12.48
N ALA A 226 15.07 -32.98 -13.41
CA ALA A 226 16.13 -31.96 -13.46
C ALA A 226 15.57 -30.54 -13.68
N GLY A 227 14.61 -30.39 -14.61
CA GLY A 227 13.95 -29.11 -14.84
C GLY A 227 13.15 -28.61 -13.63
N SER A 228 12.40 -29.51 -12.98
CA SER A 228 11.56 -29.15 -11.83
C SER A 228 12.36 -28.83 -10.56
N THR A 229 13.49 -29.51 -10.32
CA THR A 229 14.39 -29.23 -9.18
C THR A 229 15.12 -27.90 -9.33
N GLY A 230 15.58 -27.55 -10.53
CA GLY A 230 16.17 -26.25 -10.84
C GLY A 230 15.20 -25.09 -10.58
N ILE A 231 13.96 -25.21 -11.03
CA ILE A 231 12.91 -24.19 -10.84
C ILE A 231 12.46 -24.10 -9.37
N SER A 232 12.34 -25.24 -8.68
CA SER A 232 11.93 -25.27 -7.26
C SER A 232 12.98 -24.64 -6.35
N SER A 233 14.27 -24.85 -6.63
CA SER A 233 15.37 -24.23 -5.86
C SER A 233 15.44 -22.72 -6.06
N LEU A 234 15.18 -22.22 -7.28
CA LEU A 234 15.08 -20.79 -7.59
C LEU A 234 13.88 -20.16 -6.86
N PHE A 235 12.74 -20.84 -6.85
CA PHE A 235 11.51 -20.38 -6.18
C PHE A 235 11.68 -20.28 -4.66
N LEU A 236 12.30 -21.28 -4.02
CA LEU A 236 12.54 -21.27 -2.58
C LEU A 236 13.54 -20.17 -2.15
N ARG A 237 14.58 -19.91 -2.95
CA ARG A 237 15.58 -18.86 -2.67
C ARG A 237 15.02 -17.45 -2.87
N LEU A 238 14.17 -17.24 -3.88
CA LEU A 238 13.46 -15.97 -4.07
C LEU A 238 12.42 -15.68 -2.96
N ARG A 239 11.87 -16.73 -2.35
CA ARG A 239 10.94 -16.62 -1.23
C ARG A 239 11.64 -16.31 0.11
N ALA A 240 12.90 -16.72 0.27
CA ALA A 240 13.64 -16.59 1.52
C ALA A 240 14.12 -15.16 1.81
N GLU A 241 14.46 -14.35 0.80
CA GLU A 241 15.09 -13.05 1.02
C GLU A 241 14.40 -11.92 0.25
N ASN A 242 13.65 -11.08 0.98
CA ASN A 242 12.82 -9.95 0.54
C ASN A 242 13.60 -8.76 -0.13
N ASN A 243 14.72 -8.98 -0.82
CA ASN A 243 15.60 -7.90 -1.29
C ASN A 243 15.78 -7.87 -2.82
N ILE A 244 15.11 -6.91 -3.48
CA ILE A 244 15.10 -6.67 -4.93
C ILE A 244 16.50 -6.34 -5.51
N LYS A 245 17.50 -6.03 -4.68
CA LYS A 245 18.85 -5.69 -5.14
C LYS A 245 19.65 -6.88 -5.70
N LEU A 246 19.28 -8.12 -5.41
CA LEU A 246 20.01 -9.30 -5.91
C LEU A 246 19.69 -9.66 -7.37
N LEU A 247 18.62 -9.10 -7.95
CA LEU A 247 18.24 -9.31 -9.35
C LEU A 247 19.29 -8.82 -10.36
N LYS A 248 20.21 -7.94 -9.94
CA LYS A 248 21.36 -7.50 -10.75
C LYS A 248 22.59 -8.43 -10.67
N ARG A 249 22.52 -9.52 -9.89
CA ARG A 249 23.60 -10.53 -9.76
C ARG A 249 23.14 -11.97 -10.00
N LEU A 250 21.92 -12.17 -10.52
CA LEU A 250 21.50 -13.48 -10.97
C LEU A 250 21.98 -13.68 -12.40
N ASP A 251 23.03 -14.48 -12.52
CA ASP A 251 23.60 -14.89 -13.79
C ASP A 251 22.64 -15.90 -14.43
N LEU A 252 21.54 -15.39 -15.02
CA LEU A 252 20.53 -16.18 -15.73
C LEU A 252 21.20 -17.12 -16.75
N GLN A 253 22.36 -16.70 -17.28
CA GLN A 253 23.24 -17.50 -18.12
C GLN A 253 23.73 -18.78 -17.42
N LYS A 254 24.09 -18.76 -16.13
CA LYS A 254 24.51 -19.96 -15.39
C LYS A 254 23.39 -20.96 -15.19
N ILE A 255 22.15 -20.50 -14.99
CA ILE A 255 21.00 -21.39 -14.82
C ILE A 255 20.65 -22.05 -16.16
N ILE A 256 20.62 -21.27 -17.25
CA ILE A 256 20.43 -21.78 -18.61
C ILE A 256 21.57 -22.73 -18.99
N LEU A 257 22.81 -22.39 -18.64
CA LEU A 257 23.99 -23.21 -18.88
C LEU A 257 23.93 -24.54 -18.12
N LEU A 258 23.58 -24.53 -16.83
CA LEU A 258 23.46 -25.76 -16.04
C LEU A 258 22.34 -26.66 -16.55
N ALA A 259 21.20 -26.09 -16.94
CA ALA A 259 20.10 -26.84 -17.56
C ALA A 259 20.52 -27.44 -18.93
N GLY A 260 21.25 -26.67 -19.73
CA GLY A 260 21.80 -27.12 -21.02
C GLY A 260 22.87 -28.21 -20.86
N ILE A 261 23.78 -28.07 -19.90
CA ILE A 261 24.81 -29.08 -19.59
C ILE A 261 24.14 -30.38 -19.14
N SER A 262 23.12 -30.30 -18.29
CA SER A 262 22.36 -31.48 -17.85
C SER A 262 21.72 -32.23 -19.01
N THR A 263 21.12 -31.53 -19.97
CA THR A 263 20.49 -32.17 -21.14
C THR A 263 21.52 -32.74 -22.10
N TYR A 264 22.63 -32.04 -22.32
CA TYR A 264 23.72 -32.52 -23.17
C TYR A 264 24.42 -33.76 -22.63
N VAL A 265 24.70 -33.80 -21.32
CA VAL A 265 25.38 -34.95 -20.69
C VAL A 265 24.53 -36.21 -20.78
N VAL A 266 23.22 -36.11 -20.52
CA VAL A 266 22.30 -37.25 -20.65
C VAL A 266 22.25 -37.74 -22.11
N HIS A 267 22.20 -36.82 -23.07
CA HIS A 267 22.18 -37.19 -24.49
C HIS A 267 23.48 -37.85 -24.95
N PHE A 268 24.64 -37.39 -24.48
CA PHE A 268 25.94 -37.99 -24.80
C PHE A 268 26.11 -39.39 -24.22
N ILE A 269 25.66 -39.61 -22.97
CA ILE A 269 25.67 -40.95 -22.36
C ILE A 269 24.80 -41.91 -23.18
N ARG A 270 23.63 -41.46 -23.68
CA ARG A 270 22.74 -42.24 -24.56
C ARG A 270 23.45 -42.64 -25.86
N VAL A 271 24.11 -41.69 -26.53
CA VAL A 271 24.85 -41.96 -27.78
C VAL A 271 26.03 -42.90 -27.54
N ALA A 272 26.75 -42.73 -26.42
CA ALA A 272 27.84 -43.62 -26.06
C ALA A 272 27.36 -45.06 -25.80
N ILE A 273 26.27 -45.24 -25.05
CA ILE A 273 25.66 -46.56 -24.82
C ILE A 273 25.18 -47.17 -26.14
N TRP A 274 24.55 -46.38 -27.01
CA TRP A 274 24.10 -46.84 -28.33
C TRP A 274 25.27 -47.31 -29.21
N LEU A 275 26.36 -46.55 -29.27
CA LEU A 275 27.56 -46.93 -30.01
C LEU A 275 28.21 -48.20 -29.45
N ILE A 276 28.29 -48.35 -28.13
CA ILE A 276 28.85 -49.56 -27.51
C ILE A 276 28.00 -50.79 -27.84
N LEU A 277 26.67 -50.65 -27.83
CA LEU A 277 25.75 -51.77 -27.98
C LEU A 277 25.35 -52.10 -29.43
N CYS A 278 25.51 -51.20 -30.40
CA CYS A 278 25.27 -51.52 -31.82
C CYS A 278 26.56 -51.88 -32.59
N VAL A 279 27.74 -51.75 -31.97
CA VAL A 279 29.03 -52.19 -32.54
C VAL A 279 29.46 -53.59 -32.03
N LEU A 280 28.85 -54.06 -30.93
CA LEU A 280 28.93 -55.45 -30.45
C LEU A 280 27.78 -56.28 -31.01
#